data_AF-A0A0F9IZY4-F1
#
_entry.id   AF-A0A0F9IZY4-F1
#
_cell.length_a   1.000
_cell.length_b   1.000
_cell.length_c   1.000
_cell.angle_alpha   90.00
_cell.angle_beta   90.00
_cell.angle_gamma   90.00
#
_symmetry.space_group_name_H-M   'P 1'
#
loop_
_entity.id
_entity.type
_entity.pdbx_description
1 polymer ?
#
loop_
_entity_poly.entity_id
_entity_poly.type
_entity_poly.pdbx_seq_one_letter_code
_entity_poly.pdbx_strand_id
1 'polypeptide(L)'
;MANTENAGSTADVSPVRYRVSGMDCAKDAAQIERAAQSAGVAPGDVKVSAATHIMTLTAPEVRLPDIEKAVAVTGYGFDRIEGDEDIPPNPAHQDPAYRRALWIVVILNVGYGVIEMIGGFISGSQAVKADALDFIGDGAITFLGLLAIGW
;
A
#
# COMPACT_ATOMS: atom_id res chain seq x y z
N MET A 1 -18.28 48.84 -16.10
CA MET A 1 -18.56 48.40 -14.72
C MET A 1 -18.67 46.88 -14.80
N ALA A 2 -17.53 46.18 -14.87
CA ALA A 2 -16.82 45.60 -13.74
C ALA A 2 -17.72 44.63 -12.94
N ASN A 3 -17.45 43.32 -13.10
CA ASN A 3 -17.39 42.40 -11.96
C ASN A 3 -16.53 41.19 -12.35
N THR A 4 -15.32 41.20 -11.79
CA THR A 4 -14.36 40.11 -11.69
C THR A 4 -14.57 39.48 -10.32
N GLU A 5 -14.85 38.18 -10.24
CA GLU A 5 -14.82 37.30 -9.06
C GLU A 5 -15.18 35.89 -9.61
N ASN A 6 -14.43 34.80 -9.46
CA ASN A 6 -13.57 34.37 -8.37
C ASN A 6 -12.55 33.33 -8.92
N ALA A 7 -11.26 33.57 -8.64
CA ALA A 7 -10.16 32.65 -8.90
C ALA A 7 -9.96 31.75 -7.68
N GLY A 8 -9.65 30.47 -7.90
CA GLY A 8 -9.21 29.59 -6.83
C GLY A 8 -9.55 28.13 -7.10
N SER A 9 -8.81 27.51 -8.03
CA SER A 9 -8.75 26.06 -8.17
C SER A 9 -8.49 25.45 -6.80
N THR A 10 -9.40 24.59 -6.34
CA THR A 10 -9.15 23.67 -5.23
C THR A 10 -7.81 22.99 -5.49
N ALA A 11 -6.81 23.32 -4.67
CA ALA A 11 -5.47 22.76 -4.80
C ALA A 11 -5.57 21.24 -4.72
N ASP A 12 -5.05 20.56 -5.73
CA ASP A 12 -4.94 19.11 -5.73
C ASP A 12 -3.92 18.73 -4.65
N VAL A 13 -4.42 18.28 -3.49
CA VAL A 13 -3.60 17.79 -2.38
C VAL A 13 -3.45 16.29 -2.56
N SER A 14 -2.65 15.92 -3.55
CA SER A 14 -2.34 14.53 -3.86
C SER A 14 -1.08 14.10 -3.10
N PRO A 15 -1.02 12.86 -2.58
CA PRO A 15 0.19 12.35 -1.94
C PRO A 15 1.31 12.20 -2.97
N VAL A 16 2.45 12.81 -2.70
CA VAL A 16 3.67 12.74 -3.50
C VAL A 16 4.71 11.91 -2.77
N ARG A 17 5.47 11.09 -3.51
CA ARG A 17 6.48 10.20 -2.96
C ARG A 17 7.87 10.56 -3.47
N TYR A 18 8.84 10.49 -2.58
CA TYR A 18 10.25 10.69 -2.86
C TYR A 18 11.05 9.50 -2.37
N ARG A 19 11.95 9.00 -3.21
CA ARG A 19 13.01 8.09 -2.79
C ARG A 19 14.09 8.92 -2.09
N VAL A 20 14.47 8.49 -0.90
CA VAL A 20 15.47 9.16 -0.09
C VAL A 20 16.78 8.38 -0.12
N SER A 21 17.86 9.03 -0.52
CA SER A 21 19.20 8.43 -0.57
C SER A 21 20.04 8.85 0.64
N GLY A 22 20.78 7.90 1.24
CA GLY A 22 21.71 8.16 2.35
C GLY A 22 21.11 8.07 3.75
N MET A 23 19.86 7.66 3.88
CA MET A 23 19.20 7.36 5.16
C MET A 23 19.50 5.91 5.56
N ASP A 24 19.97 5.64 6.78
CA ASP A 24 20.27 4.28 7.24
C ASP A 24 19.59 3.89 8.56
N CYS A 25 18.98 4.86 9.25
CA CYS A 25 18.35 4.62 10.56
C CYS A 25 17.05 5.41 10.79
N ALA A 26 16.31 5.02 11.84
CA ALA A 26 15.08 5.69 12.24
C ALA A 26 15.29 7.14 12.70
N LYS A 27 16.50 7.49 13.15
CA LYS A 27 16.84 8.85 13.56
C LYS A 27 16.91 9.79 12.35
N ASP A 28 17.47 9.32 11.24
CA ASP A 28 17.54 10.07 9.98
C ASP A 28 16.13 10.30 9.42
N ALA A 29 15.28 9.26 9.44
CA ALA A 29 13.87 9.39 9.06
C ALA A 29 13.17 10.50 9.86
N ALA A 30 13.34 10.50 11.19
CA ALA A 30 12.75 11.52 12.05
C ALA A 30 13.33 12.93 11.82
N GLN A 31 14.60 13.04 11.42
CA GLN A 31 15.22 14.30 11.04
C GLN A 31 14.57 14.87 9.76
N ILE A 32 14.34 14.03 8.77
CA ILE A 32 13.69 14.41 7.51
C ILE A 32 12.23 14.83 7.75
N GLU A 33 11.48 14.08 8.55
CA GLU A 33 10.10 14.45 8.92
C GLU A 33 10.04 15.82 9.61
N ARG A 34 10.95 16.09 10.55
CA ARG A 34 11.03 17.38 11.22
C ARG A 34 11.39 18.52 10.27
N ALA A 35 12.28 18.27 9.30
CA ALA A 35 12.62 19.26 8.28
C ALA A 35 11.39 19.61 7.42
N ALA A 36 10.64 18.61 6.97
CA ALA A 36 9.39 18.83 6.24
C ALA A 36 8.34 19.56 7.09
N GLN A 37 8.18 19.19 8.36
CA GLN A 37 7.26 19.88 9.29
C GLN A 37 7.67 21.34 9.51
N SER A 38 8.96 21.63 9.59
CA SER A 38 9.47 23.01 9.71
C SER A 38 9.18 23.87 8.46
N ALA A 39 8.98 23.24 7.30
CA ALA A 39 8.49 23.88 6.07
C ALA A 39 6.95 24.04 6.03
N GLY A 40 6.26 23.71 7.13
CA GLY A 40 4.84 23.90 7.33
C GLY A 40 3.95 22.75 6.85
N VAL A 41 4.49 21.53 6.78
CA VAL A 41 3.71 20.30 6.56
C VAL A 41 3.13 19.83 7.90
N ALA A 42 1.86 19.44 7.93
CA ALA A 42 1.27 18.93 9.16
C ALA A 42 1.92 17.59 9.56
N PRO A 43 2.02 17.25 10.87
CA PRO A 43 2.65 16.00 11.30
C PRO A 43 2.03 14.71 10.73
N GLY A 44 0.76 14.74 10.34
CA GLY A 44 0.07 13.60 9.68
C GLY A 44 0.25 13.54 8.17
N ASP A 45 0.77 14.61 7.56
CA ASP A 45 0.89 14.78 6.12
C ASP A 45 2.31 14.50 5.60
N VAL A 46 3.23 14.09 6.49
CA VAL A 46 4.56 13.59 6.11
C VAL A 46 4.85 12.30 6.87
N LYS A 47 5.33 11.30 6.13
CA LYS A 47 5.77 10.03 6.69
C LYS A 47 7.05 9.58 6.00
N VAL A 48 8.08 9.26 6.77
CA VAL A 48 9.36 8.77 6.25
C VAL A 48 9.61 7.36 6.77
N SER A 49 9.83 6.44 5.85
CA SER A 49 10.08 5.04 6.16
C SER A 49 11.56 4.71 5.98
N ALA A 50 12.29 4.53 7.09
CA ALA A 50 13.67 4.04 7.06
C ALA A 50 13.80 2.62 6.46
N ALA A 51 12.73 1.81 6.53
CA ALA A 51 12.74 0.46 5.97
C ALA A 51 12.69 0.48 4.43
N THR A 52 11.91 1.38 3.85
CA THR A 52 11.68 1.44 2.39
C THR A 52 12.43 2.57 1.71
N HIS A 53 13.08 3.46 2.48
CA HIS A 53 13.74 4.67 1.99
C HIS A 53 12.79 5.60 1.22
N ILE A 54 11.50 5.58 1.58
CA ILE A 54 10.47 6.39 0.94
C ILE A 54 9.96 7.44 1.92
N MET A 55 9.91 8.69 1.46
CA MET A 55 9.14 9.77 2.06
C MET A 55 7.83 9.94 1.30
N THR A 56 6.71 9.95 2.01
CA THR A 56 5.38 10.27 1.48
C THR A 56 4.94 11.60 2.07
N LEU A 57 4.51 12.51 1.21
CA LEU A 57 4.17 13.87 1.53
C LEU A 57 2.82 14.24 0.92
N THR A 58 1.90 14.72 1.73
CA THR A 58 0.58 15.20 1.31
C THR A 58 0.57 16.72 1.39
N ALA A 59 0.78 17.41 0.27
CA ALA A 59 0.84 18.86 0.24
C ALA A 59 0.36 19.41 -1.10
N PRO A 60 -0.15 20.66 -1.14
CA PRO A 60 -0.46 21.33 -2.41
C PRO A 60 0.75 21.36 -3.34
N GLU A 61 0.56 21.08 -4.63
CA GLU A 61 1.65 21.03 -5.61
C GLU A 61 2.49 22.32 -5.66
N VAL A 62 1.85 23.46 -5.40
CA VAL A 62 2.48 24.79 -5.32
C VAL A 62 3.54 24.88 -4.20
N ARG A 63 3.40 24.11 -3.12
CA ARG A 63 4.31 24.13 -1.96
C ARG A 63 5.43 23.11 -2.03
N LEU A 64 5.37 22.14 -2.95
CA LEU A 64 6.36 21.08 -3.06
C LEU A 64 7.79 21.62 -3.25
N PRO A 65 8.07 22.62 -4.12
CA PRO A 65 9.44 23.10 -4.32
C PRO A 65 10.07 23.69 -3.05
N ASP A 66 9.26 24.30 -2.17
CA ASP A 66 9.75 24.86 -0.91
C ASP A 66 10.03 23.78 0.13
N ILE A 67 9.18 22.73 0.16
CA ILE A 67 9.38 21.56 1.02
C ILE A 67 10.60 20.76 0.57
N GLU A 68 10.76 20.54 -0.74
CA GLU A 68 11.92 19.88 -1.34
C GLU A 68 13.23 20.59 -0.98
N LYS A 69 13.25 21.93 -1.05
CA LYS A 69 14.41 22.72 -0.60
C LYS A 69 14.69 22.53 0.89
N ALA A 70 13.65 22.55 1.73
CA ALA A 70 13.81 22.42 3.17
C ALA A 70 14.36 21.04 3.57
N VAL A 71 13.92 19.96 2.91
CA VAL A 71 14.45 18.62 3.16
C VAL A 71 15.84 18.44 2.52
N ALA A 72 16.13 19.05 1.38
CA ALA A 72 17.47 18.98 0.77
C ALA A 72 18.58 19.55 1.68
N VAL A 73 18.26 20.52 2.55
CA VAL A 73 19.21 21.08 3.54
C VAL A 73 19.71 20.03 4.54
N THR A 74 18.99 18.93 4.75
CA THR A 74 19.46 17.85 5.62
C THR A 74 20.60 17.04 5.02
N GLY A 75 20.92 17.23 3.73
CA GLY A 75 22.01 16.55 3.03
C GLY A 75 21.67 15.18 2.46
N TYR A 76 20.39 14.77 2.49
CA TYR A 76 19.92 13.55 1.84
C TYR A 76 19.50 13.82 0.38
N GLY A 77 19.59 12.81 -0.47
CA GLY A 77 19.09 12.89 -1.85
C GLY A 77 17.58 12.61 -1.90
N PHE A 78 16.83 13.35 -2.70
CA PHE A 78 15.37 13.18 -2.85
C PHE A 78 15.02 13.08 -4.34
N ASP A 79 14.66 11.88 -4.79
CA ASP A 79 14.24 11.62 -6.16
C ASP A 79 12.72 11.41 -6.19
N ARG A 80 11.99 12.25 -6.93
CA ARG A 80 10.52 12.12 -7.06
C ARG A 80 10.19 10.82 -7.78
N ILE A 81 9.29 10.03 -7.20
CA ILE A 81 8.78 8.82 -7.83
C ILE A 81 7.55 9.24 -8.64
N GLU A 82 7.70 9.28 -9.96
CA GLU A 82 6.59 9.52 -10.90
C GLU A 82 5.73 8.26 -10.98
N GLY A 83 4.48 8.35 -10.52
CA GLY A 83 3.50 7.25 -10.64
C GLY A 83 2.75 6.93 -9.34
N ASP A 84 1.43 6.94 -9.44
CA ASP A 84 0.45 6.40 -8.48
C ASP A 84 0.26 4.87 -8.63
N GLU A 85 1.12 4.19 -9.39
CA GLU A 85 0.81 2.83 -9.86
C GLU A 85 0.98 1.72 -8.80
N ASP A 86 1.61 2.00 -7.65
CA ASP A 86 1.96 0.95 -6.68
C ASP A 86 1.36 1.08 -5.27
N ILE A 87 0.51 2.07 -4.99
CA ILE A 87 -0.16 2.15 -3.68
C ILE A 87 -1.63 2.55 -3.87
N PRO A 88 -2.59 1.62 -3.78
CA PRO A 88 -3.98 2.02 -3.62
C PRO A 88 -4.08 2.94 -2.39
N PRO A 89 -4.84 4.06 -2.48
CA PRO A 89 -4.98 5.06 -1.40
C PRO A 89 -5.59 4.47 -0.11
N ASN A 90 -6.01 3.21 -0.17
CA ASN A 90 -6.44 2.38 0.92
C ASN A 90 -5.44 1.23 1.06
N PRO A 91 -4.94 0.90 2.27
CA PRO A 91 -4.18 -0.33 2.45
C PRO A 91 -5.00 -1.48 1.87
N ALA A 92 -4.45 -2.29 0.96
CA ALA A 92 -5.22 -3.28 0.19
C ALA A 92 -6.08 -4.22 1.08
N HIS A 93 -5.67 -4.40 2.33
CA HIS A 93 -6.38 -5.15 3.36
C HIS A 93 -7.65 -4.48 3.92
N GLN A 94 -7.85 -3.18 3.70
CA GLN A 94 -9.07 -2.43 4.08
C GLN A 94 -10.12 -2.41 2.95
N ASP A 95 -9.80 -2.92 1.75
CA ASP A 95 -10.76 -2.93 0.65
C ASP A 95 -11.76 -4.10 0.82
N PRO A 96 -13.07 -3.82 0.95
CA PRO A 96 -14.08 -4.88 1.05
C PRO A 96 -14.13 -5.78 -0.19
N ALA A 97 -13.73 -5.30 -1.38
CA ALA A 97 -13.62 -6.11 -2.59
C ALA A 97 -12.49 -7.14 -2.48
N TYR A 98 -11.34 -6.75 -1.93
CA TYR A 98 -10.21 -7.66 -1.71
C TYR A 98 -10.58 -8.81 -0.76
N ARG A 99 -11.26 -8.49 0.35
CA ARG A 99 -11.75 -9.52 1.29
C ARG A 99 -12.79 -10.44 0.65
N ARG A 100 -13.66 -9.93 -0.22
CA ARG A 100 -14.62 -10.76 -0.98
C ARG A 100 -13.92 -11.70 -1.95
N ALA A 101 -12.92 -11.21 -2.69
CA ALA A 101 -12.12 -12.03 -3.59
C ALA A 101 -11.43 -13.18 -2.84
N LEU A 102 -10.80 -12.90 -1.71
CA LEU A 102 -10.18 -13.94 -0.87
C LEU A 102 -11.18 -14.98 -0.37
N TRP A 103 -12.39 -14.57 0.04
CA TRP A 103 -13.45 -15.52 0.40
C TRP A 103 -13.88 -16.41 -0.77
N ILE A 104 -13.95 -15.86 -1.98
CA ILE A 104 -14.24 -16.64 -3.19
C ILE A 104 -13.14 -17.68 -3.43
N VAL A 105 -11.87 -17.29 -3.31
CA VAL A 105 -10.72 -18.21 -3.45
C VAL A 105 -10.79 -19.35 -2.43
N VAL A 106 -11.10 -19.06 -1.17
CA VAL A 106 -11.27 -20.08 -0.12
C VAL A 106 -12.36 -21.08 -0.50
N ILE A 107 -13.55 -20.59 -0.87
CA ILE A 107 -14.69 -21.45 -1.21
C ILE A 107 -14.38 -22.31 -2.43
N LEU A 108 -13.72 -21.74 -3.45
CA LEU A 108 -13.41 -22.43 -4.69
C LEU A 108 -12.39 -23.54 -4.46
N ASN A 109 -11.30 -23.25 -3.74
CA ASN A 109 -10.27 -24.23 -3.40
C ASN A 109 -10.83 -25.37 -2.53
N VAL A 110 -11.47 -25.05 -1.40
CA VAL A 110 -12.02 -26.08 -0.51
C VAL A 110 -13.14 -26.87 -1.19
N GLY A 111 -14.02 -26.19 -1.94
CA GLY A 111 -15.12 -26.83 -2.66
C GLY A 111 -14.65 -27.80 -3.73
N TYR A 112 -13.70 -27.40 -4.57
CA TYR A 112 -13.12 -28.27 -5.60
C TYR A 112 -12.32 -29.41 -4.98
N GLY A 113 -11.51 -29.13 -3.96
CA GLY A 113 -10.78 -30.15 -3.20
C GLY A 113 -11.69 -31.22 -2.61
N VAL A 114 -12.87 -30.89 -2.10
CA VAL A 114 -13.84 -31.90 -1.61
C VAL A 114 -14.41 -32.74 -2.75
N ILE A 115 -14.76 -32.12 -3.88
CA ILE A 115 -15.29 -32.83 -5.06
C ILE A 115 -14.25 -33.82 -5.59
N GLU A 116 -13.01 -33.37 -5.73
CA GLU A 116 -11.91 -34.21 -6.20
C GLU A 116 -11.50 -35.26 -5.18
N MET A 117 -11.59 -34.99 -3.88
CA MET A 117 -11.35 -36.01 -2.87
C MET A 117 -12.33 -37.18 -3.04
N ILE A 118 -13.63 -36.86 -3.19
CA ILE A 118 -14.66 -37.87 -3.46
C ILE A 118 -14.37 -38.61 -4.77
N GLY A 119 -14.07 -37.87 -5.85
CA GLY A 119 -13.70 -38.44 -7.15
C GLY A 119 -12.45 -39.33 -7.10
N GLY A 120 -11.45 -38.94 -6.33
CA GLY A 120 -10.20 -39.67 -6.09
C GLY A 120 -10.43 -40.96 -5.32
N PHE A 121 -11.36 -40.97 -4.36
CA PHE A 121 -11.79 -42.20 -3.69
C PHE A 121 -12.55 -43.14 -4.63
N ILE A 122 -13.50 -42.63 -5.41
CA ILE A 122 -14.28 -43.43 -6.38
C ILE A 122 -13.38 -44.03 -7.45
N SER A 123 -12.42 -43.25 -7.97
CA SER A 123 -11.48 -43.68 -9.01
C SER A 123 -10.30 -44.49 -8.49
N GLY A 124 -10.06 -44.52 -7.18
CA GLY A 124 -8.86 -45.11 -6.58
C GLY A 124 -7.56 -44.37 -6.89
N SER A 125 -7.63 -43.16 -7.48
CA SER A 125 -6.46 -42.40 -7.92
C SER A 125 -5.78 -41.66 -6.77
N GLN A 126 -4.50 -41.95 -6.53
CA GLN A 126 -3.70 -41.22 -5.55
C GLN A 126 -3.28 -39.84 -6.05
N ALA A 127 -3.14 -39.66 -7.36
CA ALA A 127 -2.83 -38.36 -7.94
C ALA A 127 -3.97 -37.36 -7.70
N VAL A 128 -5.22 -37.77 -7.93
CA VAL A 128 -6.41 -36.92 -7.72
C VAL A 128 -6.60 -36.61 -6.23
N LYS A 129 -6.27 -37.55 -5.33
CA LYS A 129 -6.31 -37.30 -3.87
C LYS A 129 -5.24 -36.30 -3.43
N ALA A 130 -4.05 -36.34 -4.05
CA ALA A 130 -2.98 -35.40 -3.76
C ALA A 130 -3.36 -33.99 -4.23
N ASP A 131 -3.93 -33.86 -5.43
CA ASP A 131 -4.43 -32.59 -5.97
C ASP A 131 -5.54 -32.02 -5.08
N ALA A 132 -6.49 -32.87 -4.66
CA ALA A 132 -7.54 -32.49 -3.72
C ALA A 132 -7.00 -31.97 -2.37
N LEU A 133 -5.90 -32.57 -1.88
CA LEU A 133 -5.26 -32.13 -0.63
C LEU A 133 -4.54 -30.79 -0.81
N ASP A 134 -3.92 -30.56 -1.97
CA ASP A 134 -3.28 -29.29 -2.33
C ASP A 134 -4.31 -28.16 -2.35
N PHE A 135 -5.45 -28.37 -3.02
CA PHE A 135 -6.58 -27.42 -3.01
C PHE A 135 -7.09 -27.11 -1.59
N ILE A 136 -7.23 -28.12 -0.73
CA ILE A 136 -7.61 -27.88 0.67
C ILE A 136 -6.53 -27.07 1.40
N GLY A 137 -5.24 -27.35 1.13
CA GLY A 137 -4.11 -26.61 1.68
C GLY A 137 -4.12 -25.13 1.29
N ASP A 138 -4.28 -24.83 0.00
CA ASP A 138 -4.35 -23.46 -0.52
C ASP A 138 -5.56 -22.70 0.04
N GLY A 139 -6.72 -23.37 0.14
CA GLY A 139 -7.90 -22.84 0.80
C GLY A 139 -7.66 -22.50 2.28
N ALA A 140 -6.97 -23.37 3.01
CA ALA A 140 -6.64 -23.15 4.42
C ALA A 140 -5.63 -22.01 4.61
N ILE A 141 -4.58 -21.93 3.81
CA ILE A 141 -3.60 -20.84 3.85
C ILE A 141 -4.29 -19.50 3.56
N THR A 142 -5.13 -19.45 2.51
CA THR A 142 -5.88 -18.23 2.15
C THR A 142 -6.86 -17.83 3.27
N PHE A 143 -7.53 -18.81 3.88
CA PHE A 143 -8.44 -18.57 5.01
C PHE A 143 -7.71 -18.00 6.23
N LEU A 144 -6.55 -18.56 6.58
CA LEU A 144 -5.71 -18.05 7.66
C LEU A 144 -5.23 -16.62 7.37
N GLY A 145 -4.83 -16.32 6.13
CA GLY A 145 -4.48 -14.97 5.72
C GLY A 145 -5.66 -13.99 5.87
N LEU A 146 -6.86 -14.43 5.49
CA LEU A 146 -8.08 -13.62 5.64
C LEU A 146 -8.46 -13.38 7.11
N LEU A 147 -8.26 -14.36 8.00
CA LEU A 147 -8.43 -14.17 9.43
C LEU A 147 -7.41 -13.19 10.02
N ALA A 148 -6.14 -13.27 9.59
CA ALA A 148 -5.08 -12.37 10.05
C ALA A 148 -5.32 -10.91 9.62
N ILE A 149 -5.91 -10.70 8.45
CA ILE A 149 -6.30 -9.36 7.96
C ILE A 149 -7.56 -8.83 8.68
N GLY A 150 -8.44 -9.71 9.15
CA GLY A 150 -9.71 -9.36 9.77
C GLY A 150 -9.66 -9.00 11.26
N TRP A 151 -8.48 -8.96 11.88
CA TRP A 151 -8.26 -8.71 13.31
C TRP A 151 -7.60 -7.35 13.55
#